data_AF-A0A897MUH6-F1
#
_entry.id   AF-A0A897MUH6-F1
#
_cell.length_a   1.000
_cell.length_b   1.000
_cell.length_c   1.000
_cell.angle_alpha   90.00
_cell.angle_beta   90.00
_cell.angle_gamma   90.00
#
_symmetry.space_group_name_H-M   'P 1'
#
loop_
_entity.id
_entity.type
_entity.pdbx_description
1 polymer ?
#
loop_
_entity_poly.entity_id
_entity_poly.type
_entity_poly.pdbx_seq_one_letter_code
_entity_poly.pdbx_strand_id
1 'polypeptide(L)'
;MSLEPADGLYRVRTEPRFHVLAILIAALVGFALAWVHWLGLVAAGALVALVAPSFRRGVVYGVGFGLLVLVVFALSLGDAAARVPAMTPVVYVTIGSALGLPVLGSLTRGVV
;
A
#
# COMPACT_ATOMS: atom_id res chain seq x y z
N MET A 1 -26.51 3.22 -25.37
CA MET A 1 -25.95 1.86 -25.20
C MET A 1 -24.84 1.98 -24.16
N SER A 2 -25.20 1.83 -22.89
CA SER A 2 -24.36 2.09 -21.72
C SER A 2 -23.58 0.83 -21.33
N LEU A 3 -22.26 0.86 -21.53
CA LEU A 3 -21.32 -0.18 -21.08
C LEU A 3 -20.46 0.39 -19.93
N GLU A 4 -21.09 0.71 -18.81
CA GLU A 4 -20.54 1.63 -17.79
C GLU A 4 -19.41 1.12 -16.86
N PRO A 5 -19.24 -0.18 -16.52
CA PRO A 5 -18.18 -0.57 -15.56
C PRO A 5 -16.86 -1.06 -16.18
N ALA A 6 -16.93 -1.80 -17.30
CA ALA A 6 -15.77 -2.48 -17.88
C ALA A 6 -14.79 -1.51 -18.56
N ASP A 7 -15.32 -0.48 -19.23
CA ASP A 7 -14.52 0.57 -19.88
C ASP A 7 -13.72 1.39 -18.85
N GLY A 8 -14.31 1.68 -17.69
CA GLY A 8 -13.65 2.43 -16.61
C GLY A 8 -12.45 1.69 -16.04
N LEU A 9 -12.62 0.40 -15.71
CA LEU A 9 -11.54 -0.43 -15.16
C LEU A 9 -10.42 -0.68 -16.16
N TYR A 10 -10.77 -0.82 -17.45
CA TYR A 10 -9.80 -0.92 -18.53
C TYR A 10 -8.97 0.37 -18.64
N ARG A 11 -9.61 1.53 -18.73
CA ARG A 11 -8.91 2.83 -18.79
C ARG A 11 -8.02 3.08 -17.59
N VAL A 12 -8.50 2.80 -16.38
CA VAL A 12 -7.69 2.93 -15.15
C VAL A 12 -6.43 2.06 -15.22
N ARG A 13 -6.47 0.90 -15.88
CA ARG A 13 -5.32 -0.01 -15.98
C ARG A 13 -4.39 0.28 -17.17
N THR A 14 -4.90 0.87 -18.24
CA THR A 14 -4.13 1.09 -19.48
C THR A 14 -3.66 2.53 -19.67
N GLU A 15 -4.40 3.51 -19.18
CA GLU A 15 -4.05 4.92 -19.32
C GLU A 15 -3.14 5.38 -18.17
N PRO A 16 -1.90 5.82 -18.45
CA PRO A 16 -0.91 6.08 -17.41
C PRO A 16 -1.38 7.09 -16.35
N ARG A 17 -2.12 8.12 -16.77
CA ARG A 17 -2.59 9.19 -15.86
C ARG A 17 -3.64 8.68 -14.87
N PHE A 18 -4.65 7.97 -15.36
CA PHE A 18 -5.71 7.41 -14.52
C PHE A 18 -5.19 6.29 -13.61
N HIS A 19 -4.25 5.48 -14.10
CA HIS A 19 -3.57 4.45 -13.32
C HIS A 19 -2.83 5.03 -12.11
N VAL A 20 -2.02 6.08 -12.34
CA VAL A 20 -1.29 6.75 -11.26
C VAL A 20 -2.24 7.39 -10.26
N LEU A 21 -3.29 8.07 -10.73
CA LEU A 21 -4.29 8.68 -9.84
C LEU A 21 -5.00 7.64 -8.98
N ALA A 22 -5.38 6.50 -9.56
CA ALA A 22 -6.02 5.40 -8.83
C ALA A 22 -5.09 4.81 -7.76
N ILE A 23 -3.79 4.63 -8.06
CA ILE A 23 -2.80 4.21 -7.06
C ILE A 23 -2.69 5.25 -5.94
N LEU A 24 -2.61 6.54 -6.26
CA LEU A 24 -2.49 7.60 -5.26
C LEU A 24 -3.70 7.62 -4.32
N ILE A 25 -4.92 7.52 -4.87
CA ILE A 25 -6.14 7.46 -4.08
C ILE A 25 -6.15 6.21 -3.20
N ALA A 26 -5.84 5.04 -3.77
CA ALA A 26 -5.77 3.78 -3.02
C ALA A 26 -4.75 3.84 -1.88
N ALA A 27 -3.57 4.41 -2.13
CA ALA A 27 -2.52 4.59 -1.15
C ALA A 27 -2.96 5.59 -0.06
N LEU A 28 -3.57 6.72 -0.41
CA LEU A 28 -4.02 7.71 0.57
C LEU A 28 -5.12 7.16 1.48
N VAL A 29 -6.11 6.47 0.90
CA VAL A 29 -7.17 5.80 1.66
C VAL A 29 -6.59 4.71 2.55
N GLY A 30 -5.71 3.87 2.01
CA GLY A 30 -5.02 2.83 2.78
C GLY A 30 -4.19 3.39 3.94
N PHE A 31 -3.48 4.49 3.70
CA PHE A 31 -2.71 5.20 4.72
C PHE A 31 -3.61 5.77 5.83
N ALA A 32 -4.72 6.41 5.46
CA ALA A 32 -5.70 6.92 6.44
C ALA A 32 -6.28 5.79 7.29
N LEU A 33 -6.59 4.64 6.69
CA LEU A 33 -7.04 3.45 7.44
C LEU A 33 -5.95 2.93 8.38
N ALA A 34 -4.70 2.84 7.90
CA ALA A 34 -3.56 2.38 8.69
C ALA A 34 -3.28 3.30 9.89
N TRP A 35 -3.57 4.60 9.73
CA TRP A 35 -3.46 5.59 10.79
C TRP A 35 -4.46 5.37 11.93
N VAL A 36 -5.67 4.92 11.60
CA VAL A 36 -6.72 4.61 12.59
C VAL A 36 -6.53 3.22 13.20
N HIS A 37 -6.15 2.23 12.39
CA HIS A 37 -6.00 0.85 12.84
C HIS A 37 -4.96 0.10 12.01
N TRP A 38 -4.14 -0.75 12.63
CA TRP A 38 -3.05 -1.48 11.96
C TRP A 38 -3.52 -2.39 10.80
N LEU A 39 -4.74 -2.94 10.89
CA LEU A 39 -5.40 -3.68 9.80
C LEU A 39 -5.52 -2.86 8.50
N GLY A 40 -5.48 -1.53 8.59
CA GLY A 40 -5.43 -0.65 7.44
C GLY A 40 -4.21 -0.88 6.55
N LEU A 41 -3.10 -1.43 7.06
CA LEU A 41 -1.95 -1.84 6.24
C LEU A 41 -2.31 -3.00 5.29
N VAL A 42 -3.11 -3.96 5.77
CA VAL A 42 -3.61 -5.08 4.94
C VAL A 42 -4.59 -4.54 3.90
N ALA A 43 -5.53 -3.70 4.32
CA ALA A 43 -6.48 -3.07 3.40
C ALA A 43 -5.77 -2.24 2.32
N ALA A 44 -4.75 -1.46 2.69
CA ALA A 44 -3.94 -0.68 1.76
C ALA A 44 -3.27 -1.57 0.70
N GLY A 45 -2.64 -2.66 1.14
CA GLY A 45 -2.04 -3.66 0.25
C GLY A 45 -3.02 -4.24 -0.76
N ALA A 46 -4.24 -4.56 -0.31
CA ALA A 46 -5.30 -5.04 -1.20
C ALA A 46 -5.73 -3.96 -2.19
N LEU A 47 -6.00 -2.74 -1.71
CA LEU A 47 -6.44 -1.62 -2.55
C LEU A 47 -5.44 -1.31 -3.67
N VAL A 48 -4.14 -1.19 -3.37
CA VAL A 48 -3.14 -0.91 -4.40
C VAL A 48 -2.97 -2.10 -5.37
N ALA A 49 -3.11 -3.34 -4.91
CA ALA A 49 -3.01 -4.52 -5.76
C ALA A 49 -4.22 -4.71 -6.70
N LEU A 50 -5.41 -4.24 -6.33
CA LEU A 50 -6.59 -4.25 -7.19
C LEU A 50 -6.43 -3.33 -8.41
N VAL A 51 -5.72 -2.21 -8.23
CA VAL A 51 -5.36 -1.29 -9.32
C VAL A 51 -4.26 -1.89 -10.21
N ALA A 52 -3.42 -2.78 -9.68
CA ALA A 52 -2.32 -3.36 -10.43
C ALA A 52 -2.79 -4.14 -11.68
N PRO A 53 -2.03 -4.11 -12.79
CA PRO A 53 -2.40 -4.87 -13.99
C PRO A 53 -2.11 -6.38 -13.87
N SER A 54 -1.28 -6.80 -12.92
CA SER A 54 -0.92 -8.21 -12.72
C SER A 54 -0.57 -8.50 -11.26
N PHE A 55 -0.63 -9.77 -10.86
CA PHE A 55 -0.29 -10.22 -9.51
C PHE A 55 1.09 -9.75 -9.05
N ARG A 56 2.13 -9.97 -9.87
CA ARG A 56 3.51 -9.54 -9.55
C ARG A 56 3.58 -8.03 -9.30
N ARG A 57 2.89 -7.21 -10.12
CA ARG A 57 2.84 -5.76 -9.92
C ARG A 57 2.06 -5.38 -8.66
N GLY A 58 1.01 -6.14 -8.32
CA GLY A 58 0.27 -5.97 -7.07
C GLY A 58 1.16 -6.14 -5.84
N VAL A 59 1.97 -7.21 -5.82
CA VAL A 59 2.96 -7.42 -4.74
C VAL A 59 3.98 -6.29 -4.68
N VAL A 60 4.51 -5.85 -5.83
CA VAL A 60 5.44 -4.71 -5.90
C VAL A 60 4.80 -3.44 -5.34
N TYR A 61 3.52 -3.16 -5.64
CA TYR A 61 2.83 -2.00 -5.08
C TYR A 61 2.60 -2.14 -3.57
N GLY A 62 2.30 -3.34 -3.07
CA GLY A 62 2.23 -3.62 -1.63
C GLY A 62 3.55 -3.34 -0.92
N VAL A 63 4.68 -3.82 -1.47
CA VAL A 63 6.02 -3.52 -0.96
C VAL A 63 6.31 -2.03 -1.01
N GLY A 64 6.02 -1.37 -2.14
CA GLY A 64 6.23 0.07 -2.31
C GLY A 64 5.42 0.90 -1.31
N PHE A 65 4.18 0.51 -1.04
CA PHE A 65 3.35 1.13 0.00
C PHE A 65 3.95 0.93 1.40
N GLY A 66 4.42 -0.29 1.72
CA GLY A 66 5.09 -0.55 2.99
C GLY A 66 6.35 0.28 3.20
N LEU A 67 7.17 0.44 2.16
CA LEU A 67 8.33 1.33 2.19
C LEU A 67 7.93 2.79 2.37
N LEU A 68 6.89 3.25 1.68
CA LEU A 68 6.34 4.61 1.86
C LEU A 68 5.94 4.84 3.32
N VAL A 69 5.20 3.91 3.93
CA VAL A 69 4.80 4.00 5.33
C VAL A 69 6.01 4.05 6.26
N LEU A 70 7.05 3.24 6.01
CA LEU A 70 8.29 3.27 6.81
C LEU A 70 9.01 4.61 6.69
N VAL A 71 9.08 5.19 5.50
CA VAL A 71 9.67 6.52 5.28
C VAL A 71 8.87 7.58 6.02
N VAL A 72 7.53 7.58 5.88
CA VAL A 72 6.66 8.53 6.59
C VAL A 72 6.81 8.38 8.11
N PHE A 73 6.86 7.16 8.61
CA PHE A 73 7.10 6.88 10.04
C PHE A 73 8.47 7.39 10.49
N ALA A 74 9.54 7.10 9.76
CA ALA A 74 10.89 7.57 10.04
C ALA A 74 10.97 9.10 10.09
N LEU A 75 10.31 9.79 9.15
CA LEU A 75 10.23 11.24 9.12
C LEU A 75 9.39 11.79 10.29
N SER A 76 8.32 11.10 10.67
CA SER A 76 7.45 11.52 11.78
C SER A 76 8.14 11.47 13.16
N LEU A 77 9.23 10.70 13.28
CA LEU A 77 10.04 10.61 14.49
C LEU A 77 10.90 11.86 14.74
N GLY A 78 11.21 12.65 13.72
CA GLY A 78 12.08 13.82 13.84
C GLY A 78 13.42 13.50 14.51
N ASP A 79 13.82 14.30 15.51
CA ASP A 79 15.08 14.15 16.23
C ASP A 79 15.21 12.81 16.99
N ALA A 80 14.09 12.14 17.26
CA ALA A 80 14.08 10.85 17.95
C ALA A 80 14.54 9.69 17.03
N ALA A 81 14.56 9.88 15.71
CA ALA A 81 14.87 8.83 14.74
C ALA A 81 16.21 8.13 15.02
N ALA A 82 17.23 8.87 15.49
CA ALA A 82 18.54 8.31 15.82
C ALA A 82 18.54 7.34 17.01
N ARG A 83 17.53 7.40 17.89
CA ARG A 83 17.42 6.57 19.09
C ARG A 83 16.61 5.29 18.85
N VAL A 84 15.73 5.30 17.85
CA VAL A 84 14.83 4.19 17.53
C VAL A 84 15.55 2.86 17.26
N PRO A 85 16.71 2.81 16.55
CA PRO A 85 17.40 1.54 16.31
C PRO A 85 17.79 0.78 17.58
N ALA A 86 17.99 1.48 18.71
CA ALA A 86 18.31 0.87 19.99
C ALA A 86 17.08 0.24 20.68
N MET A 87 15.86 0.46 20.18
CA MET A 87 14.62 -0.10 20.73
C MET A 87 14.33 -1.52 20.24
N THR A 88 15.36 -2.27 19.85
CA THR A 88 15.22 -3.68 19.48
C THR A 88 14.69 -4.50 20.67
N PRO A 89 13.70 -5.40 20.47
CA PRO A 89 13.28 -5.94 19.18
C PRO A 89 12.11 -5.21 18.50
N VAL A 90 11.56 -4.13 19.09
CA VAL A 90 10.36 -3.43 18.58
C VAL A 90 10.54 -2.99 17.11
N VAL A 91 11.75 -2.55 16.76
CA VAL A 91 12.12 -2.17 15.38
C VAL A 91 11.81 -3.27 14.36
N TYR A 92 12.06 -4.55 14.72
CA TYR A 92 11.79 -5.67 13.82
C TYR A 92 10.29 -5.86 13.58
N VAL A 93 9.47 -5.66 14.62
CA VAL A 93 8.01 -5.73 14.49
C VAL A 93 7.50 -4.59 13.62
N THR A 94 8.04 -3.37 13.77
CA THR A 94 7.67 -2.23 12.93
C THR A 94 7.99 -2.49 11.46
N ILE A 95 9.23 -2.90 11.14
CA ILE A 95 9.65 -3.19 9.76
C ILE A 95 8.86 -4.37 9.20
N GLY A 96 8.76 -5.46 9.97
CA GLY A 96 8.05 -6.66 9.57
C GLY A 96 6.56 -6.42 9.33
N SER A 97 5.90 -5.61 10.16
CA SER A 97 4.49 -5.26 9.98
C SER A 97 4.28 -4.33 8.80
N ALA A 98 5.12 -3.30 8.65
CA ALA A 98 5.00 -2.33 7.58
C ALA A 98 5.23 -2.95 6.19
N LEU A 99 6.08 -3.98 6.09
CA LEU A 99 6.28 -4.69 4.83
C LEU A 99 5.33 -5.89 4.68
N GLY A 100 5.19 -6.69 5.74
CA GLY A 100 4.45 -7.95 5.70
C GLY A 100 2.95 -7.76 5.54
N LEU A 101 2.33 -6.81 6.25
CA LEU A 101 0.88 -6.63 6.21
C LEU A 101 0.38 -6.11 4.85
N PRO A 102 1.00 -5.11 4.21
CA PRO A 102 0.63 -4.71 2.86
C PRO A 102 0.91 -5.80 1.82
N VAL A 103 2.00 -6.56 1.97
CA VAL A 103 2.26 -7.71 1.10
C VAL A 103 1.15 -8.75 1.25
N LEU A 104 0.76 -9.10 2.47
CA LEU A 104 -0.35 -10.01 2.75
C LEU A 104 -1.64 -9.53 2.08
N GLY A 105 -1.98 -8.24 2.23
CA GLY A 105 -3.13 -7.64 1.56
C GLY A 105 -3.04 -7.72 0.03
N SER A 106 -1.85 -7.49 -0.54
CA SER A 106 -1.64 -7.53 -1.99
C SER A 106 -1.88 -8.90 -2.63
N LEU A 107 -1.82 -9.97 -1.83
CA LEU A 107 -2.10 -11.34 -2.28
C LEU A 107 -3.55 -11.52 -2.71
N THR A 108 -4.47 -10.64 -2.30
CA THR A 108 -5.86 -10.62 -2.81
C THR A 108 -5.93 -10.63 -4.32
N ARG A 109 -4.95 -10.03 -5.02
CA ARG A 109 -4.88 -10.05 -6.49
C ARG A 109 -4.55 -11.42 -7.10
N GLY A 110 -4.15 -12.40 -6.30
CA GLY A 110 -4.00 -13.78 -6.74
C GLY A 110 -5.32 -14.53 -6.83
N VAL A 111 -6.38 -13.98 -6.22
CA VAL A 111 -7.71 -14.60 -6.12
C VAL A 111 -8.70 -14.00 -7.12
N VAL A 112 -8.54 -12.71 -7.47
CA VAL A 112 -9.39 -11.95 -8.41
C VAL A 112 -8.66 -11.60 -9.69
#